data_AF-A0A7C1HUR8-F1
#
_entry.id   AF-A0A7C1HUR8-F1
#
_cell.length_a   1.000
_cell.length_b   1.000
_cell.length_c   1.000
_cell.angle_alpha   90.00
_cell.angle_beta   90.00
_cell.angle_gamma   90.00
#
_symmetry.space_group_name_H-M   'P 1'
#
loop_
_entity.id
_entity.type
_entity.pdbx_description
1 polymer ?
#
loop_
_entity_poly.entity_id
_entity_poly.type
_entity_poly.pdbx_seq_one_letter_code
_entity_poly.pdbx_strand_id
1 'polypeptide(L)'
;MAAAVLDLFLNPGRFFAQKMQKKESLTIPFLVVFVLGIFSAAAAVLSTAPFLAMIPAEAASFTPIVMAIAGGAALLASLVMWVVCAVIFFVISMVFSGTGGFKRVLEFVGYGFLPQIIGAAVTLPISYLYFADLTIPPVSDPAQIEEVTQQLLAAPELQFAVVISVLFLIWSANIWIFGMKESRNLSTRNAAITVGVPVGLYVLSQLYGLLFSGGF
;
A
#
# COMPACT_ATOMS: atom_id res chain seq x y z
N MET A 1 -5.41 17.07 -18.21
CA MET A 1 -5.05 16.28 -17.01
C MET A 1 -5.57 14.85 -17.11
N ALA A 2 -6.86 14.64 -17.43
CA ALA A 2 -7.45 13.30 -17.62
C ALA A 2 -6.70 12.40 -18.62
N ALA A 3 -6.33 12.93 -19.80
CA ALA A 3 -5.57 12.16 -20.80
C ALA A 3 -4.21 11.64 -20.27
N ALA A 4 -3.52 12.41 -19.44
CA ALA A 4 -2.23 12.01 -18.87
C ALA A 4 -2.38 10.93 -17.78
N VAL A 5 -3.50 10.93 -17.04
CA VAL A 5 -3.81 9.88 -16.05
C VAL A 5 -4.22 8.59 -16.76
N LEU A 6 -5.01 8.69 -17.83
CA LEU A 6 -5.35 7.55 -18.69
C LEU A 6 -4.11 6.91 -19.33
N ASP A 7 -3.19 7.75 -19.84
CA ASP A 7 -1.92 7.25 -20.36
C ASP A 7 -1.13 6.51 -19.29
N LEU A 8 -1.09 6.96 -18.03
CA LEU A 8 -0.40 6.24 -16.95
C LEU A 8 -0.96 4.82 -16.74
N PHE A 9 -2.28 4.67 -16.81
CA PHE A 9 -2.94 3.38 -16.58
C PHE A 9 -2.89 2.44 -17.79
N LEU A 10 -3.09 2.97 -19.00
CA LEU A 10 -3.25 2.19 -20.22
C LEU A 10 -1.97 2.10 -21.05
N ASN A 11 -1.08 3.09 -20.93
CA ASN A 11 0.19 3.15 -21.65
C ASN A 11 1.31 3.82 -20.80
N PRO A 12 1.66 3.21 -19.65
CA PRO A 12 2.62 3.79 -18.71
C PRO A 12 3.97 4.13 -19.35
N GLY A 13 4.42 3.37 -20.34
CA GLY A 13 5.63 3.68 -21.10
C GLY A 13 5.55 5.04 -21.81
N ARG A 14 4.45 5.32 -22.52
CA ARG A 14 4.24 6.62 -23.17
C ARG A 14 4.17 7.75 -22.15
N PHE A 15 3.49 7.54 -21.03
CA PHE A 15 3.41 8.53 -19.95
C PHE A 15 4.80 8.91 -19.43
N PHE A 16 5.61 7.92 -19.04
CA PHE A 16 6.94 8.17 -18.48
C PHE A 16 7.91 8.74 -19.52
N ALA A 17 7.88 8.27 -20.77
CA ALA A 17 8.70 8.83 -21.85
C ALA A 17 8.41 10.33 -22.08
N GLN A 18 7.13 10.74 -22.06
CA GLN A 18 6.77 12.17 -22.12
C GLN A 18 7.23 12.93 -20.88
N LYS A 19 7.16 12.30 -19.71
CA LYS A 19 7.59 12.91 -18.44
C LYS A 19 9.11 13.12 -18.39
N MET A 20 9.89 12.30 -19.10
CA MET A 20 11.34 12.48 -19.24
C MET A 20 11.73 13.83 -19.85
N GLN A 21 10.87 14.43 -20.68
CA GLN A 21 11.07 15.73 -21.33
C GLN A 21 10.81 16.93 -20.40
N LYS A 22 10.35 16.69 -19.17
CA LYS A 22 10.01 17.73 -18.19
C LYS A 22 11.00 17.68 -17.02
N LYS A 23 11.11 18.81 -16.31
CA LYS A 23 11.85 18.84 -15.04
C LYS A 23 11.18 17.92 -14.02
N GLU A 24 12.00 17.30 -13.19
CA GLU A 24 11.55 16.46 -12.09
C GLU A 24 10.67 17.27 -11.11
N SER A 25 9.50 16.75 -10.78
CA SER A 25 8.61 17.36 -9.80
C SER A 25 8.00 16.29 -8.88
N LEU A 26 8.18 16.47 -7.57
CA LEU A 26 7.65 15.55 -6.56
C LEU A 26 6.26 15.96 -6.06
N THR A 27 5.70 17.09 -6.50
CA THR A 27 4.43 17.60 -5.98
C THR A 27 3.27 16.64 -6.25
N ILE A 28 3.11 16.19 -7.49
CA ILE A 28 2.04 15.25 -7.85
C ILE A 28 2.30 13.86 -7.23
N PRO A 29 3.50 13.27 -7.35
CA PRO A 29 3.85 12.03 -6.64
C PRO A 29 3.54 12.08 -5.13
N PHE A 30 3.90 13.17 -4.46
CA PHE A 30 3.60 13.38 -3.05
C PHE A 30 2.10 13.38 -2.79
N LEU A 31 1.31 14.12 -3.58
CA LEU A 31 -0.15 14.15 -3.41
C LEU A 31 -0.78 12.77 -3.61
N VAL A 32 -0.30 11.98 -4.58
CA VAL A 32 -0.76 10.60 -4.80
C VAL A 32 -0.53 9.76 -3.54
N VAL A 33 0.70 9.74 -3.03
CA VAL A 33 1.05 8.93 -1.85
C VAL A 33 0.37 9.47 -0.59
N PHE A 34 0.20 10.79 -0.48
CA PHE A 34 -0.51 11.41 0.64
C PHE A 34 -1.99 11.02 0.67
N VAL A 35 -2.68 11.03 -0.48
CA VAL A 35 -4.06 10.55 -0.59
C VAL A 35 -4.15 9.07 -0.23
N LEU A 36 -3.21 8.24 -0.70
CA LEU A 36 -3.12 6.84 -0.27
C LEU A 36 -2.94 6.74 1.25
N GLY A 37 -2.09 7.59 1.84
CA GLY A 37 -1.88 7.68 3.28
C GLY A 37 -3.14 8.05 4.07
N ILE A 38 -4.04 8.87 3.52
CA ILE A 38 -5.35 9.16 4.13
C ILE A 38 -6.22 7.89 4.16
N PHE A 39 -6.25 7.12 3.06
CA PHE A 39 -6.95 5.84 3.05
C PHE A 39 -6.35 4.86 4.06
N SER A 40 -5.02 4.77 4.13
CA SER A 40 -4.33 3.94 5.12
C SER A 40 -4.65 4.36 6.56
N ALA A 41 -4.73 5.67 6.82
CA ALA A 41 -5.11 6.20 8.14
C ALA A 41 -6.54 5.81 8.52
N ALA A 42 -7.49 5.95 7.59
CA ALA A 42 -8.87 5.55 7.82
C ALA A 42 -8.98 4.03 8.08
N ALA A 43 -8.28 3.22 7.29
CA ALA A 43 -8.24 1.78 7.47
C ALA A 43 -7.62 1.39 8.84
N ALA A 44 -6.57 2.07 9.28
CA ALA A 44 -5.92 1.80 10.57
C ALA A 44 -6.78 2.19 11.76
N VAL A 45 -7.49 3.33 11.70
CA VAL A 45 -8.45 3.73 12.75
C VAL A 45 -9.57 2.71 12.82
N LEU A 46 -10.10 2.30 11.67
CA LEU A 46 -11.17 1.33 11.56
C LEU A 46 -10.78 -0.04 12.12
N SER A 47 -9.59 -0.56 11.79
CA SER A 47 -9.11 -1.85 12.29
C SER A 47 -8.75 -1.83 13.79
N THR A 48 -8.46 -0.65 14.35
CA THR A 48 -8.12 -0.49 15.77
C THR A 48 -9.37 -0.38 16.65
N ALA A 49 -10.48 0.16 16.11
CA ALA A 49 -11.71 0.42 16.86
C ALA A 49 -12.27 -0.81 17.63
N PRO A 50 -12.30 -2.03 17.07
CA PRO A 50 -12.84 -3.18 17.79
C PRO A 50 -12.02 -3.56 19.04
N PHE A 51 -10.69 -3.38 18.99
CA PHE A 51 -9.82 -3.65 20.13
C PHE A 51 -9.95 -2.61 21.23
N LEU A 52 -10.28 -1.36 20.88
CA LEU A 52 -10.53 -0.30 21.85
C LEU A 52 -11.80 -0.56 22.68
N ALA A 53 -12.77 -1.28 22.13
CA ALA A 53 -13.96 -1.70 22.87
C ALA A 53 -13.66 -2.75 23.97
N MET A 54 -12.48 -3.39 23.92
CA MET A 54 -12.02 -4.34 24.93
C MET A 54 -11.32 -3.65 26.11
N ILE A 55 -10.99 -2.36 26.00
CA ILE A 55 -10.24 -1.63 27.03
C ILE A 55 -11.17 -1.32 28.24
N PRO A 56 -10.68 -1.45 29.49
CA PRO A 56 -11.43 -1.07 30.68
C PRO A 56 -11.92 0.38 30.62
N ALA A 57 -13.10 0.65 31.20
CA ALA A 57 -13.74 1.98 31.14
C ALA A 57 -12.84 3.11 31.68
N GLU A 58 -11.98 2.79 32.65
CA GLU A 58 -11.02 3.70 33.27
C GLU A 58 -9.93 4.18 32.29
N ALA A 59 -9.66 3.41 31.24
CA ALA A 59 -8.68 3.73 30.20
C ALA A 59 -9.34 4.23 28.89
N ALA A 60 -10.67 4.32 28.84
CA ALA A 60 -11.40 4.81 27.66
C ALA A 60 -11.07 6.28 27.31
N SER A 61 -10.57 7.08 28.27
CA SER A 61 -10.10 8.44 28.02
C SER A 61 -8.92 8.52 27.05
N PHE A 62 -8.18 7.41 26.84
CA PHE A 62 -7.06 7.34 25.90
C PHE A 62 -7.49 6.99 24.47
N THR A 63 -8.74 6.59 24.23
CA THR A 63 -9.24 6.17 22.92
C THR A 63 -8.94 7.17 21.78
N PRO A 64 -9.20 8.48 21.91
CA PRO A 64 -8.89 9.44 20.85
C PRO A 64 -7.39 9.54 20.55
N ILE A 65 -6.53 9.37 21.58
CA ILE A 65 -5.07 9.41 21.43
C ILE A 65 -4.61 8.18 20.65
N VAL A 66 -5.10 6.98 20.99
CA VAL A 66 -4.75 5.74 20.28
C VAL A 66 -5.19 5.80 18.83
N MET A 67 -6.40 6.28 18.54
CA MET A 67 -6.88 6.46 17.17
C MET A 67 -6.03 7.47 16.38
N ALA A 68 -5.66 8.59 17.00
CA ALA A 68 -4.79 9.58 16.37
C ALA A 68 -3.40 9.01 16.05
N ILE A 69 -2.83 8.22 16.95
CA ILE A 69 -1.55 7.53 16.74
C ILE A 69 -1.69 6.51 15.60
N ALA A 70 -2.72 5.66 15.60
CA ALA A 70 -2.94 4.65 14.56
C ALA A 70 -3.07 5.29 13.17
N GLY A 71 -3.94 6.30 13.04
CA GLY A 71 -4.14 7.02 11.78
C GLY A 71 -2.89 7.78 11.33
N GLY A 72 -2.25 8.53 12.25
CA GLY A 72 -1.04 9.30 11.96
C GLY A 72 0.15 8.42 11.57
N ALA A 73 0.35 7.31 12.26
CA ALA A 73 1.39 6.33 11.96
C ALA A 73 1.17 5.68 10.59
N ALA A 74 -0.07 5.30 10.24
CA ALA A 74 -0.37 4.71 8.95
C ALA A 74 -0.15 5.69 7.79
N LEU A 75 -0.56 6.95 7.94
CA LEU A 75 -0.28 7.99 6.93
C LEU A 75 1.22 8.18 6.73
N LEU A 76 1.96 8.30 7.83
CA LEU A 76 3.42 8.45 7.79
C LEU A 76 4.09 7.22 7.17
N ALA A 77 3.63 6.02 7.52
CA ALA A 77 4.14 4.78 6.96
C ALA A 77 3.97 4.74 5.44
N SER A 78 2.86 5.23 4.88
CA SER A 78 2.67 5.32 3.42
C SER A 78 3.68 6.24 2.74
N LEU A 79 3.98 7.40 3.35
CA LEU A 79 5.01 8.32 2.85
C LEU A 79 6.41 7.71 2.93
N VAL A 80 6.73 7.04 4.04
CA VAL A 80 8.01 6.33 4.21
C VAL A 80 8.13 5.19 3.21
N MET A 81 7.07 4.41 3.00
CA MET A 81 7.08 3.27 2.09
C MET A 81 7.33 3.69 0.65
N TRP A 82 6.83 4.86 0.22
CA TRP A 82 7.16 5.42 -1.09
C TRP A 82 8.67 5.63 -1.27
N VAL A 83 9.33 6.20 -0.26
CA VAL A 83 10.79 6.39 -0.28
C VAL A 83 11.50 5.05 -0.24
N VAL A 84 11.07 4.11 0.61
CA VAL A 84 11.64 2.76 0.71
C VAL A 84 11.57 2.02 -0.63
N CYS A 85 10.41 2.00 -1.30
CA CYS A 85 10.27 1.42 -2.64
C CYS A 85 11.24 2.07 -3.64
N ALA A 86 11.33 3.39 -3.65
CA ALA A 86 12.23 4.11 -4.55
C ALA A 86 13.71 3.77 -4.27
N VAL A 87 14.11 3.68 -3.00
CA VAL A 87 15.47 3.28 -2.61
C VAL A 87 15.76 1.85 -3.05
N ILE A 88 14.87 0.90 -2.78
CA ILE A 88 15.03 -0.50 -3.18
C ILE A 88 15.19 -0.61 -4.69
N PHE A 89 14.29 -0.01 -5.47
CA PHE A 89 14.36 -0.07 -6.93
C PHE A 89 15.60 0.64 -7.47
N PHE A 90 15.97 1.78 -6.89
CA PHE A 90 17.20 2.49 -7.27
C PHE A 90 18.43 1.61 -7.01
N VAL A 91 18.54 0.99 -5.83
CA VAL A 91 19.67 0.13 -5.46
C VAL A 91 19.77 -1.09 -6.36
N ILE A 92 18.67 -1.82 -6.56
CA ILE A 92 18.67 -3.00 -7.44
C ILE A 92 19.02 -2.60 -8.88
N SER A 93 18.54 -1.44 -9.37
CA SER A 93 18.87 -0.98 -10.72
C SER A 93 20.37 -0.72 -10.95
N MET A 94 21.15 -0.49 -9.89
CA MET A 94 22.60 -0.28 -10.00
C MET A 94 23.31 -1.55 -10.46
N VAL A 95 22.83 -2.72 -10.07
CA VAL A 95 23.35 -4.03 -10.54
C VAL A 95 23.22 -4.16 -12.06
N PHE A 96 22.21 -3.52 -12.63
CA PHE A 96 21.94 -3.50 -14.07
C PHE A 96 22.53 -2.29 -14.79
N SER A 97 23.46 -1.57 -14.15
CA SER A 97 24.10 -0.36 -14.69
C SER A 97 23.10 0.75 -15.07
N GLY A 98 21.99 0.87 -14.32
CA GLY A 98 21.01 1.94 -14.54
C GLY A 98 21.64 3.34 -14.40
N THR A 99 21.21 4.28 -15.24
CA THR A 99 21.67 5.68 -15.26
C THR A 99 20.57 6.64 -14.77
N GLY A 100 20.85 7.93 -14.57
CA GLY A 100 19.84 8.89 -14.09
C GLY A 100 19.74 9.03 -12.56
N GLY A 101 19.03 10.06 -12.10
CA GLY A 101 19.03 10.47 -10.69
C GLY A 101 17.97 9.77 -9.83
N PHE A 102 18.24 9.66 -8.53
CA PHE A 102 17.29 9.13 -7.54
C PHE A 102 15.98 9.94 -7.50
N LYS A 103 16.04 11.26 -7.67
CA LYS A 103 14.86 12.12 -7.64
C LYS A 103 13.85 11.79 -8.76
N ARG A 104 14.31 11.44 -9.96
CA ARG A 104 13.47 10.93 -11.06
C ARG A 104 12.87 9.55 -10.75
N VAL A 105 13.62 8.67 -10.07
CA VAL A 105 13.06 7.39 -9.58
C VAL A 105 11.97 7.64 -8.54
N LEU A 106 12.23 8.48 -7.55
CA LEU A 106 11.25 8.83 -6.52
C LEU A 106 9.98 9.41 -7.13
N GLU A 107 10.10 10.31 -8.11
CA GLU A 107 8.97 10.84 -8.89
C GLU A 107 8.16 9.71 -9.56
N PHE A 108 8.83 8.81 -10.28
CA PHE A 108 8.13 7.77 -11.07
C PHE A 108 7.53 6.67 -10.19
N VAL A 109 8.19 6.33 -9.08
CA VAL A 109 7.64 5.40 -8.10
C VAL A 109 6.38 5.96 -7.46
N GLY A 110 6.32 7.26 -7.17
CA GLY A 110 5.12 7.86 -6.59
C GLY A 110 3.90 7.78 -7.52
N TYR A 111 4.10 7.91 -8.84
CA TYR A 111 3.02 7.69 -9.82
C TYR A 111 2.49 6.26 -9.82
N GLY A 112 3.35 5.26 -9.59
CA GLY A 112 2.90 3.87 -9.57
C GLY A 112 2.08 3.48 -8.34
N PHE A 113 1.93 4.34 -7.32
CA PHE A 113 0.96 4.14 -6.23
C PHE A 113 -0.49 4.47 -6.62
N LEU A 114 -0.73 5.06 -7.79
CA LEU A 114 -2.06 5.49 -8.20
C LEU A 114 -3.10 4.35 -8.25
N PRO A 115 -2.78 3.13 -8.76
CA PRO A 115 -3.71 2.00 -8.69
C PRO A 115 -4.10 1.63 -7.26
N GLN A 116 -3.19 1.75 -6.29
CA GLN A 116 -3.49 1.40 -4.89
C GLN A 116 -4.52 2.32 -4.26
N ILE A 117 -4.64 3.57 -4.71
CA ILE A 117 -5.73 4.46 -4.26
C ILE A 117 -7.09 3.88 -4.68
N ILE A 118 -7.18 3.35 -5.90
CA ILE A 118 -8.41 2.70 -6.39
C ILE A 118 -8.70 1.45 -5.55
N GLY A 119 -7.68 0.63 -5.31
CA GLY A 119 -7.80 -0.54 -4.42
C GLY A 119 -8.31 -0.14 -3.04
N ALA A 120 -7.69 0.86 -2.41
CA ALA A 120 -8.07 1.34 -1.09
C ALA A 120 -9.50 1.92 -1.05
N ALA A 121 -9.92 2.62 -2.11
CA ALA A 121 -11.28 3.14 -2.24
C ALA A 121 -12.34 2.02 -2.34
N VAL A 122 -11.96 0.84 -2.84
CA VAL A 122 -12.83 -0.34 -2.90
C VAL A 122 -12.79 -1.13 -1.59
N THR A 123 -11.61 -1.32 -1.00
CA THR A 123 -11.45 -2.16 0.20
C THR A 123 -11.90 -1.49 1.49
N LEU A 124 -11.78 -0.17 1.60
CA LEU A 124 -12.16 0.55 2.82
C LEU A 124 -13.66 0.43 3.14
N PRO A 125 -14.60 0.62 2.19
CA PRO A 125 -16.02 0.38 2.44
C PRO A 125 -16.33 -1.07 2.84
N ILE A 126 -15.69 -2.06 2.20
CA ILE A 126 -15.87 -3.48 2.55
C ILE A 126 -15.46 -3.73 4.01
N SER A 127 -14.29 -3.20 4.38
CA SER A 127 -13.79 -3.29 5.75
C SER A 127 -14.73 -2.58 6.72
N TYR A 128 -15.24 -1.40 6.35
CA TYR A 128 -16.15 -0.61 7.19
C TYR A 128 -17.44 -1.37 7.48
N LEU A 129 -18.05 -1.97 6.47
CA LEU A 129 -19.26 -2.77 6.64
C LEU A 129 -19.01 -3.96 7.56
N TYR A 130 -17.90 -4.67 7.39
CA TYR A 130 -17.52 -5.78 8.27
C TYR A 130 -17.37 -5.33 9.73
N PHE A 131 -16.61 -4.27 9.98
CA PHE A 131 -16.36 -3.79 11.34
C PHE A 131 -17.56 -3.09 11.99
N ALA A 132 -18.49 -2.53 11.22
CA ALA A 132 -19.69 -1.90 11.74
C ALA A 132 -20.65 -2.93 12.38
N ASP A 133 -20.69 -4.15 11.85
CA ASP A 133 -21.54 -5.23 12.36
C ASP A 133 -20.81 -6.14 13.37
N LEU A 134 -19.49 -5.96 13.51
CA LEU A 134 -18.66 -6.78 14.38
C LEU A 134 -18.93 -6.45 15.86
N THR A 135 -19.44 -7.43 16.59
CA THR A 135 -19.58 -7.35 18.05
C THR A 135 -18.50 -8.20 18.71
N ILE A 136 -17.56 -7.56 19.39
CA ILE A 136 -16.52 -8.28 20.13
C ILE A 136 -16.94 -8.41 21.60
N PRO A 137 -16.99 -9.64 22.15
CA PRO A 137 -17.25 -9.83 23.57
C PRO A 137 -16.12 -9.21 24.43
N PRO A 138 -16.42 -8.73 25.65
CA PRO A 138 -15.38 -8.24 26.56
C PRO A 138 -14.33 -9.32 26.81
N VAL A 139 -13.06 -8.98 26.60
CA VAL A 139 -11.94 -9.90 26.78
C VAL A 139 -11.49 -9.87 28.24
N SER A 140 -11.41 -11.04 28.86
CA SER A 140 -11.00 -11.25 30.25
C SER A 140 -9.69 -12.01 30.41
N ASP A 141 -9.21 -12.67 29.35
CA ASP A 141 -7.95 -13.41 29.28
C ASP A 141 -7.18 -13.06 27.99
N PRO A 142 -5.85 -12.84 28.05
CA PRO A 142 -5.00 -12.71 26.86
C PRO A 142 -5.25 -13.74 25.75
N ALA A 143 -5.62 -14.98 26.08
CA ALA A 143 -5.94 -16.02 25.10
C ALA A 143 -7.13 -15.65 24.18
N GLN A 144 -8.10 -14.88 24.68
CA GLN A 144 -9.26 -14.43 23.90
C GLN A 144 -8.87 -13.32 22.90
N ILE A 145 -7.81 -12.54 23.18
CA ILE A 145 -7.28 -11.56 22.23
C ILE A 145 -6.72 -12.28 21.01
N GLU A 146 -5.99 -13.38 21.22
CA GLU A 146 -5.46 -14.19 20.14
C GLU A 146 -6.58 -14.81 19.30
N GLU A 147 -7.60 -15.38 19.94
CA GLU A 147 -8.75 -15.97 19.26
C GLU A 147 -9.48 -14.94 18.38
N VAL A 148 -9.81 -13.77 18.93
CA VAL A 148 -10.45 -12.68 18.18
C VAL A 148 -9.55 -12.22 17.02
N THR A 149 -8.24 -12.10 17.25
CA THR A 149 -7.30 -11.73 16.20
C THR A 149 -7.29 -12.77 15.07
N GLN A 150 -7.29 -14.06 15.39
CA GLN A 150 -7.35 -15.13 14.40
C GLN A 150 -8.67 -15.14 13.64
N GLN A 151 -9.81 -14.93 14.32
CA GLN A 151 -11.13 -14.82 13.68
C GLN A 151 -11.18 -13.64 12.68
N LEU A 152 -10.62 -12.49 13.05
CA LEU A 152 -10.50 -11.34 12.15
C LEU A 152 -9.64 -11.65 10.92
N LEU A 153 -8.48 -12.29 11.12
CA LEU A 153 -7.59 -12.65 10.00
C LEU A 153 -8.20 -13.73 9.08
N ALA A 154 -9.07 -14.59 9.61
CA ALA A 154 -9.79 -15.61 8.85
C ALA A 154 -11.09 -15.08 8.20
N ALA A 155 -11.51 -13.85 8.50
CA ALA A 155 -12.75 -13.29 7.99
C ALA A 155 -12.73 -13.19 6.44
N PRO A 156 -13.68 -13.82 5.72
CA PRO A 156 -13.71 -13.82 4.26
C PRO A 156 -13.71 -12.40 3.65
N GLU A 157 -14.35 -11.45 4.31
CA GLU A 157 -14.43 -10.04 3.89
C GLU A 157 -13.05 -9.37 3.90
N LEU A 158 -12.27 -9.62 4.96
CA LEU A 158 -10.92 -9.08 5.12
C LEU A 158 -9.93 -9.81 4.20
N GLN A 159 -10.07 -11.11 4.02
CA GLN A 159 -9.31 -11.87 3.03
C GLN A 159 -9.57 -11.37 1.60
N PHE A 160 -10.83 -11.09 1.26
CA PHE A 160 -11.20 -10.51 -0.03
C PHE A 160 -10.57 -9.12 -0.22
N ALA A 161 -10.55 -8.30 0.84
CA ALA A 161 -9.85 -7.01 0.81
C ALA A 161 -8.34 -7.15 0.55
N VAL A 162 -7.69 -8.19 1.10
CA VAL A 162 -6.28 -8.52 0.82
C VAL A 162 -6.09 -8.91 -0.65
N VAL A 163 -6.96 -9.77 -1.21
CA VAL A 163 -6.91 -10.16 -2.62
C VAL A 163 -7.02 -8.95 -3.55
N ILE A 164 -7.98 -8.06 -3.29
CA ILE A 164 -8.11 -6.80 -4.05
C ILE A 164 -6.83 -5.98 -3.95
N SER A 165 -6.29 -5.81 -2.74
CA SER A 165 -5.06 -5.05 -2.52
C SER A 165 -3.88 -5.62 -3.29
N VAL A 166 -3.75 -6.95 -3.35
CA VAL A 166 -2.72 -7.64 -4.14
C VAL A 166 -2.90 -7.38 -5.64
N LEU A 167 -4.12 -7.42 -6.18
CA LEU A 167 -4.38 -7.14 -7.59
C LEU A 167 -3.93 -5.72 -7.97
N PHE A 168 -4.27 -4.72 -7.15
CA PHE A 168 -3.87 -3.33 -7.38
C PHE A 168 -2.37 -3.10 -7.14
N LEU A 169 -1.72 -3.88 -6.29
CA LEU A 169 -0.27 -3.88 -6.16
C LEU A 169 0.43 -4.46 -7.40
N ILE A 170 -0.07 -5.56 -7.96
CA ILE A 170 0.46 -6.13 -9.21
C ILE A 170 0.31 -5.12 -10.35
N TRP A 171 -0.82 -4.41 -10.41
CA TRP A 171 -0.99 -3.31 -11.37
C TRP A 171 0.02 -2.19 -11.13
N SER A 172 0.25 -1.79 -9.87
CA SER A 172 1.29 -0.82 -9.50
C SER A 172 2.67 -1.28 -9.96
N ALA A 173 2.98 -2.56 -9.81
CA ALA A 173 4.24 -3.16 -10.26
C ALA A 173 4.42 -3.02 -11.77
N ASN A 174 3.38 -3.30 -12.56
CA ASN A 174 3.43 -3.10 -14.01
C ASN A 174 3.78 -1.64 -14.36
N ILE A 175 3.17 -0.67 -13.69
CA ILE A 175 3.47 0.76 -13.89
C ILE A 175 4.92 1.07 -13.48
N TRP A 176 5.37 0.59 -12.31
CA TRP A 176 6.74 0.78 -11.84
C TRP A 176 7.77 0.18 -12.79
N ILE A 177 7.49 -0.92 -13.48
CA ILE A 177 8.41 -1.50 -14.48
C ILE A 177 8.71 -0.49 -15.59
N PHE A 178 7.69 0.15 -16.15
CA PHE A 178 7.90 1.21 -17.15
C PHE A 178 8.55 2.45 -16.53
N GLY A 179 8.20 2.79 -15.30
CA GLY A 179 8.87 3.86 -14.56
C GLY A 179 10.37 3.62 -14.43
N MET A 180 10.79 2.42 -14.00
CA MET A 180 12.20 2.07 -13.86
C MET A 180 12.90 1.94 -15.20
N LYS A 181 12.21 1.45 -16.23
CA LYS A 181 12.73 1.44 -17.61
C LYS A 181 13.16 2.83 -18.06
N GLU A 182 12.26 3.82 -17.94
CA GLU A 182 12.51 5.18 -18.42
C GLU A 182 13.40 5.99 -17.47
N SER A 183 13.17 5.94 -16.15
CA SER A 183 13.93 6.73 -15.17
C SER A 183 15.37 6.26 -15.00
N ARG A 184 15.63 4.96 -15.20
CA ARG A 184 16.95 4.35 -15.03
C ARG A 184 17.59 3.84 -16.31
N ASN A 185 16.97 4.12 -17.46
CA ASN A 185 17.41 3.67 -18.79
C ASN A 185 17.69 2.15 -18.84
N LEU A 186 16.82 1.37 -18.22
CA LEU A 186 16.97 -0.09 -18.17
C LEU A 186 16.33 -0.74 -19.40
N SER A 187 16.79 -1.93 -19.77
CA SER A 187 16.02 -2.79 -20.65
C SER A 187 14.70 -3.21 -19.95
N THR A 188 13.66 -3.53 -20.73
CA THR A 188 12.38 -4.00 -20.16
C THR A 188 12.58 -5.19 -19.22
N ARG A 189 13.46 -6.13 -19.57
CA ARG A 189 13.79 -7.29 -18.74
C ARG A 189 14.41 -6.87 -17.39
N ASN A 190 15.38 -5.97 -17.41
CA ASN A 190 16.07 -5.55 -16.19
C ASN A 190 15.16 -4.71 -15.28
N ALA A 191 14.28 -3.88 -15.87
CA ALA A 191 13.25 -3.16 -15.13
C ALA A 191 12.24 -4.12 -14.49
N ALA A 192 11.82 -5.16 -15.22
CA ALA A 192 10.94 -6.20 -14.72
C ALA A 192 11.56 -6.96 -13.53
N ILE A 193 12.86 -7.27 -13.57
CA ILE A 193 13.56 -7.89 -12.43
C ILE A 193 13.66 -6.90 -11.25
N THR A 194 14.02 -5.66 -11.52
CA THR A 194 14.21 -4.60 -10.51
C THR A 194 12.97 -4.37 -9.66
N VAL A 195 11.78 -4.43 -10.28
CA VAL A 195 10.50 -4.22 -9.61
C VAL A 195 9.85 -5.55 -9.20
N GLY A 196 9.85 -6.52 -10.11
CA GLY A 196 9.11 -7.77 -9.96
C GLY A 196 9.66 -8.66 -8.85
N VAL A 197 10.96 -8.67 -8.58
CA VAL A 197 11.53 -9.43 -7.46
C VAL A 197 11.06 -8.90 -6.10
N PRO A 198 11.30 -7.63 -5.73
CA PRO A 198 10.86 -7.11 -4.43
C PRO A 198 9.33 -7.13 -4.28
N VAL A 199 8.58 -6.77 -5.32
CA VAL A 199 7.11 -6.81 -5.25
C VAL A 199 6.61 -8.26 -5.18
N GLY A 200 7.21 -9.18 -5.95
CA GLY A 200 6.85 -10.59 -5.94
C GLY A 200 7.08 -11.23 -4.58
N LEU A 201 8.21 -10.95 -3.92
CA LEU A 201 8.47 -11.40 -2.54
C LEU A 201 7.43 -10.86 -1.55
N TYR A 202 7.07 -9.58 -1.68
CA TYR A 202 6.04 -8.99 -0.83
C TYR A 202 4.66 -9.63 -1.08
N VAL A 203 4.26 -9.83 -2.33
CA VAL A 203 3.00 -10.52 -2.69
C VAL A 203 3.00 -11.95 -2.14
N LEU A 204 4.09 -12.70 -2.28
CA LEU A 204 4.22 -14.04 -1.72
C LEU A 204 4.06 -14.04 -0.20
N SER A 205 4.60 -13.04 0.50
CA SER A 205 4.42 -12.92 1.95
C SER A 205 2.95 -12.68 2.34
N GLN A 206 2.21 -11.88 1.57
CA GLN A 206 0.80 -11.62 1.80
C GLN A 206 -0.06 -12.88 1.54
N LEU A 207 0.23 -13.59 0.45
CA LEU A 207 -0.46 -14.83 0.12
C LEU A 207 -0.13 -15.97 1.08
N TYR A 208 1.11 -16.02 1.58
CA TYR A 208 1.48 -16.95 2.65
C TYR A 208 0.67 -16.67 3.91
N GLY A 209 0.54 -15.41 4.33
CA GLY A 209 -0.37 -15.04 5.42
C GLY A 209 -1.78 -15.55 5.15
N LEU A 210 -2.36 -15.19 4.00
CA LEU A 210 -3.72 -15.60 3.63
C LEU A 210 -3.96 -17.12 3.70
N LEU A 211 -3.02 -17.93 3.19
CA LEU A 211 -3.16 -19.39 3.10
C LEU A 211 -2.90 -20.13 4.41
N PHE A 212 -2.07 -19.57 5.30
CA PHE A 212 -1.61 -20.28 6.51
C PHE A 212 -2.07 -19.62 7.81
N SER A 213 -2.58 -18.39 7.79
CA SER A 213 -3.25 -17.74 8.94
C SER A 213 -4.77 -17.72 8.83
N GLY A 214 -5.34 -17.92 7.63
CA GLY A 214 -6.76 -18.18 7.44
C GLY A 214 -6.99 -19.69 7.38
N GLY A 215 -7.55 -20.28 8.44
CA GLY A 215 -7.82 -21.71 8.49
C GLY A 215 -8.65 -22.17 7.28
N PHE A 216 -8.06 -23.06 6.49
CA PHE A 216 -8.79 -24.08 5.73
C PHE A 216 -8.71 -25.40 6.48
#